data_AF-A0A2D5IFZ2-F1
#
_entry.id   AF-A0A2D5IFZ2-F1
#
_cell.length_a   1.000
_cell.length_b   1.000
_cell.length_c   1.000
_cell.angle_alpha   90.00
_cell.angle_beta   90.00
_cell.angle_gamma   90.00
#
_symmetry.space_group_name_H-M   'P 1'
#
loop_
_entity.id
_entity.type
_entity.pdbx_description
1 polymer ?
#
loop_
_entity_poly.entity_id
_entity_poly.type
_entity_poly.pdbx_seq_one_letter_code
_entity_poly.pdbx_strand_id
1 'polypeptide(L)'
;MRIILIALAIVSASQAVAESPMQKAYPHDVCEKISGTIDFLLDLSAKHWDELGKQPENEKVALKLSWTVDLAANYTTIYTAFCEHSD
;
A
#
# COMPACT_ATOMS: atom_id res chain seq x y z
N MET A 1 -16.35 11.06 58.93
CA MET A 1 -17.50 10.22 58.49
C MET A 1 -18.73 11.13 58.48
N ARG A 2 -19.42 11.51 57.39
CA ARG A 2 -19.75 10.85 56.12
C ARG A 2 -20.24 11.92 55.12
N ILE A 3 -19.38 12.82 54.64
CA ILE A 3 -19.76 13.73 53.53
C ILE A 3 -18.61 13.86 52.54
N ILE A 4 -18.13 12.71 52.13
CA ILE A 4 -17.42 12.53 50.87
C ILE A 4 -18.10 11.30 50.29
N LEU A 5 -18.33 11.29 48.98
CA LEU A 5 -19.04 10.30 48.17
C LEU A 5 -20.36 10.86 47.66
N ILE A 6 -20.57 10.68 46.35
CA ILE A 6 -21.74 11.06 45.56
C ILE A 6 -21.64 12.46 44.93
N ALA A 7 -20.63 12.67 44.09
CA ALA A 7 -20.75 13.56 42.93
C ALA A 7 -19.65 13.24 41.90
N LEU A 8 -19.74 12.05 41.28
CA LEU A 8 -19.13 11.87 39.96
C LEU A 8 -20.01 10.87 39.20
N ALA A 9 -21.13 11.41 38.71
CA ALA A 9 -22.06 10.69 37.86
C ALA A 9 -21.36 10.42 36.52
N ILE A 10 -21.06 9.13 36.29
CA ILE A 10 -21.18 8.39 35.04
C ILE A 10 -20.87 9.23 33.79
N VAL A 11 -19.59 9.37 33.49
CA VAL A 11 -19.18 9.64 32.11
C VAL A 11 -19.36 8.32 31.37
N SER A 12 -20.49 8.18 30.69
CA SER A 12 -20.70 7.11 29.73
C SER A 12 -19.59 7.21 28.70
N ALA A 13 -18.60 6.32 28.78
CA ALA A 13 -17.69 6.08 27.68
C ALA A 13 -18.52 5.46 26.57
N SER A 14 -19.12 6.31 25.73
CA SER A 14 -19.58 5.92 24.41
C SER A 14 -18.33 5.46 23.67
N GLN A 15 -17.99 4.18 23.79
CA GLN A 15 -17.12 3.55 22.83
C GLN A 15 -17.92 3.60 21.53
N ALA A 16 -17.66 4.62 20.72
CA ALA A 16 -17.89 4.48 19.30
C ALA A 16 -17.04 3.26 18.93
N VAL A 17 -17.68 2.11 18.75
CA VAL A 17 -17.10 1.05 17.95
C VAL A 17 -16.92 1.73 16.61
N ALA A 18 -15.72 2.24 16.36
CA ALA A 18 -15.30 2.54 15.02
C ALA A 18 -15.41 1.19 14.33
N GLU A 19 -16.49 0.99 13.57
CA GLU A 19 -16.52 -0.02 12.53
C GLU A 19 -15.25 0.26 11.73
N SER A 20 -14.21 -0.55 11.96
CA SER A 20 -13.01 -0.45 11.14
C SER A 20 -13.54 -0.59 9.72
N PRO A 21 -13.39 0.42 8.85
CA PRO A 21 -13.97 0.36 7.53
C PRO A 21 -13.41 -0.92 6.92
N MET A 22 -14.30 -1.90 6.68
CA MET A 22 -13.90 -3.22 6.20
C MET A 22 -13.00 -2.97 4.99
N GLN A 23 -11.70 -3.21 5.17
CA GLN A 23 -10.71 -2.82 4.18
C GLN A 23 -11.09 -3.57 2.92
N LYS A 24 -11.51 -2.84 1.87
CA LYS A 24 -12.13 -3.45 0.70
C LYS A 24 -11.11 -4.36 0.02
N ALA A 25 -11.20 -5.66 0.26
CA ALA A 25 -10.36 -6.63 -0.43
C ALA A 25 -10.76 -6.73 -1.91
N TYR A 26 -9.77 -6.91 -2.78
CA TYR A 26 -10.01 -7.23 -4.18
C TYR A 26 -10.17 -8.75 -4.37
N PRO A 27 -10.92 -9.18 -5.40
CA PRO A 27 -10.99 -10.59 -5.76
C PRO A 27 -9.61 -11.15 -6.15
N HIS A 28 -9.41 -12.44 -5.93
CA HIS A 28 -8.16 -13.14 -6.24
C HIS A 28 -7.67 -12.91 -7.68
N ASP A 29 -8.55 -12.99 -8.68
CA ASP A 29 -8.16 -12.80 -10.10
C ASP A 29 -7.69 -11.37 -10.40
N VAL A 30 -8.17 -10.38 -9.65
CA VAL A 30 -7.71 -9.00 -9.73
C VAL A 30 -6.33 -8.89 -9.07
N CYS A 31 -6.14 -9.54 -7.93
CA CYS A 31 -4.86 -9.58 -7.22
C CYS A 31 -3.76 -10.28 -8.01
N GLU A 32 -4.06 -11.37 -8.72
CA GLU A 32 -3.13 -12.02 -9.66
C GLU A 32 -2.69 -11.06 -10.78
N LYS A 33 -3.63 -10.30 -11.35
CA LYS A 33 -3.30 -9.31 -12.40
C LYS A 33 -2.43 -8.17 -11.85
N ILE A 34 -2.70 -7.71 -10.63
CA ILE A 34 -1.88 -6.69 -9.97
C ILE A 34 -0.48 -7.24 -9.71
N SER A 35 -0.36 -8.46 -9.15
CA SER A 35 0.92 -9.13 -8.93
C SER A 35 1.71 -9.27 -10.23
N GLY A 36 1.08 -9.77 -11.30
CA GLY A 36 1.74 -9.91 -12.60
C GLY A 36 2.15 -8.56 -13.22
N THR A 37 1.43 -7.48 -12.91
CA THR A 37 1.83 -6.13 -13.31
C THR A 37 3.07 -5.66 -12.54
N ILE A 38 3.18 -5.98 -11.25
CA ILE A 38 4.38 -5.70 -10.44
C ILE A 38 5.58 -6.46 -11.03
N ASP A 39 5.43 -7.76 -11.29
CA ASP A 39 6.50 -8.59 -11.88
C ASP A 39 6.98 -8.01 -13.22
N PHE A 40 6.04 -7.66 -14.10
CA PHE A 40 6.36 -7.03 -15.38
C PHE A 40 7.12 -5.71 -15.23
N LEU A 41 6.71 -4.86 -14.29
CA LEU A 41 7.36 -3.56 -14.06
C LEU A 41 8.78 -3.74 -13.50
N LEU A 42 8.97 -4.68 -12.58
CA LEU A 42 10.30 -5.01 -12.04
C LEU A 42 11.24 -5.54 -13.12
N ASP A 43 10.75 -6.43 -13.98
CA ASP A 43 11.50 -6.93 -15.14
C ASP A 43 11.89 -5.80 -16.10
N LEU A 44 10.98 -4.86 -16.33
CA LEU A 44 11.24 -3.71 -17.20
C LEU A 44 12.25 -2.73 -16.56
N SER A 45 12.14 -2.49 -15.26
CA SER A 45 13.11 -1.71 -14.49
C SER A 45 14.50 -2.32 -14.57
N ALA A 46 14.65 -3.64 -14.41
CA ALA A 46 15.93 -4.32 -14.54
C ALA A 46 16.54 -4.13 -15.94
N LYS A 47 15.74 -4.25 -17.00
CA LYS A 47 16.20 -4.00 -18.37
C LYS A 47 16.68 -2.56 -18.57
N HIS A 48 15.96 -1.58 -18.03
CA HIS A 48 16.38 -0.17 -18.11
C HIS A 48 17.61 0.13 -17.27
N TRP A 49 17.77 -0.52 -16.12
CA TRP A 49 18.98 -0.45 -15.31
C TRP A 49 20.21 -0.94 -16.08
N ASP A 50 20.10 -2.11 -16.71
CA ASP A 50 21.18 -2.68 -17.53
C ASP A 50 21.50 -1.82 -18.76
N GLU A 51 20.50 -1.18 -19.36
CA GLU A 51 20.68 -0.24 -20.47
C GLU A 51 21.39 1.03 -20.01
N LEU A 52 20.97 1.61 -18.87
CA LEU A 52 21.59 2.81 -18.31
C LEU A 52 23.04 2.56 -17.88
N GLY A 53 23.34 1.38 -17.34
CA GLY A 53 24.71 0.99 -16.99
C GLY A 53 25.67 0.99 -18.20
N LYS A 54 25.14 0.82 -19.42
CA LYS A 54 25.90 0.89 -20.68
C LYS A 54 25.98 2.30 -21.26
N GLN A 55 25.02 3.16 -20.92
CA GLN A 55 24.91 4.55 -21.41
C GLN A 55 24.47 5.49 -20.27
N PRO A 56 25.36 5.81 -19.31
CA PRO A 56 24.99 6.50 -18.08
C PRO A 56 24.38 7.90 -18.30
N GLU A 57 24.77 8.58 -19.37
CA GLU A 57 24.27 9.88 -19.78
C GLU A 57 22.94 9.86 -20.54
N ASN A 58 22.37 8.66 -20.80
CA ASN A 58 21.12 8.54 -21.53
C ASN A 58 19.92 8.91 -20.63
N GLU A 59 19.61 10.20 -20.59
CA GLU A 59 18.51 10.78 -19.80
C GLU A 59 17.15 10.10 -20.06
N LYS A 60 16.91 9.66 -21.30
CA LYS A 60 15.66 8.98 -21.66
C LYS A 60 15.53 7.62 -20.98
N VAL A 61 16.63 6.86 -20.89
CA VAL A 61 16.65 5.56 -20.20
C VAL A 61 16.55 5.78 -18.70
N ALA A 62 17.24 6.79 -18.14
CA ALA A 62 17.12 7.15 -16.74
C ALA A 62 15.68 7.53 -16.35
N LEU A 63 14.99 8.30 -17.18
CA LEU A 63 13.59 8.67 -16.96
C LEU A 63 12.66 7.46 -17.00
N LYS A 64 12.84 6.57 -17.99
CA LYS A 64 12.06 5.32 -18.07
C LYS A 64 12.27 4.44 -16.85
N LEU A 65 13.52 4.27 -16.42
CA LEU A 65 13.86 3.53 -15.21
C LEU A 65 13.11 4.11 -14.00
N SER A 66 13.23 5.42 -13.76
CA SER A 66 12.53 6.11 -12.67
C SER A 66 11.04 5.83 -12.70
N TRP A 67 10.40 5.99 -13.87
CA TRP A 67 8.96 5.77 -14.01
C TRP A 67 8.56 4.33 -13.71
N THR A 68 9.31 3.35 -14.22
CA THR A 68 8.97 1.93 -14.02
C THR A 68 9.11 1.51 -12.56
N VAL A 69 10.14 2.00 -11.85
CA VAL A 69 10.34 1.73 -10.43
C VAL A 69 9.24 2.38 -9.60
N ASP A 70 8.89 3.64 -9.87
CA ASP A 70 7.82 4.34 -9.16
C ASP A 70 6.46 3.66 -9.38
N LEU A 71 6.18 3.21 -10.60
CA LEU A 71 4.96 2.47 -10.90
C LEU A 71 4.93 1.13 -10.16
N ALA A 72 6.05 0.39 -10.12
CA ALA A 72 6.14 -0.87 -9.38
C ALA A 72 5.85 -0.67 -7.89
N ALA A 73 6.41 0.37 -7.28
CA ALA A 73 6.17 0.72 -5.89
C ALA A 73 4.70 1.10 -5.61
N ASN A 74 4.08 1.87 -6.51
CA ASN A 74 2.66 2.22 -6.42
C ASN A 74 1.76 0.99 -6.53
N TYR A 75 2.03 0.09 -7.48
CA TYR A 75 1.28 -1.16 -7.63
C TYR A 75 1.49 -2.10 -6.43
N THR A 76 2.69 -2.16 -5.87
CA THR A 76 2.98 -2.89 -4.63
C THR A 76 2.15 -2.35 -3.46
N THR A 77 2.06 -1.03 -3.32
CA THR A 77 1.21 -0.39 -2.30
C THR A 77 -0.26 -0.77 -2.48
N ILE A 78 -0.76 -0.78 -3.73
CA ILE A 78 -2.12 -1.24 -4.03
C ILE A 78 -2.30 -2.71 -3.64
N TYR A 79 -1.34 -3.57 -3.98
CA TYR A 79 -1.39 -4.99 -3.62
C TYR A 79 -1.44 -5.21 -2.11
N THR A 80 -0.54 -4.58 -1.35
CA THR A 80 -0.54 -4.68 0.12
C THR A 80 -1.84 -4.16 0.74
N ALA A 81 -2.38 -3.06 0.22
CA ALA A 81 -3.60 -2.46 0.76
C ALA A 81 -4.87 -3.30 0.51
N PHE A 82 -4.94 -4.04 -0.60
CA PHE A 82 -6.20 -4.64 -1.07
C PHE A 82 -6.14 -6.16 -1.35
N CYS A 83 -4.95 -6.77 -1.38
CA CYS A 83 -4.75 -8.18 -1.76
C CYS A 83 -4.02 -9.00 -0.70
N GLU A 84 -3.13 -8.42 0.08
CA GLU A 84 -2.35 -9.19 1.07
C GLU A 84 -3.20 -9.75 2.24
N HIS A 85 -4.44 -9.27 2.38
CA HIS A 85 -5.40 -9.68 3.41
C HIS A 85 -6.61 -10.44 2.84
N SER A 86 -6.59 -10.84 1.56
CA SER A 86 -7.64 -11.68 0.98
C SER A 86 -7.33 -13.15 1.25
N ASP A 87 -7.84 -13.69 2.36
CA ASP A 87 -7.90 -15.13 2.64
C ASP A 87 -8.82 -15.86 1.65
#